data_AF-A0A7Y5ETF0-F1
#
_entry.id   AF-A0A7Y5ETF0-F1
#
_cell.length_a   1.000
_cell.length_b   1.000
_cell.length_c   1.000
_cell.angle_alpha   90.00
_cell.angle_beta   90.00
_cell.angle_gamma   90.00
#
_symmetry.space_group_name_H-M   'P 1'
#
loop_
_entity.id
_entity.type
_entity.pdbx_description
1 polymer ?
#
loop_
_entity_poly.entity_id
_entity_poly.type
_entity_poly.pdbx_seq_one_letter_code
_entity_poly.pdbx_strand_id
1 'polypeptide(L)'
;MADLAYLIGVLASWAGWLLAARAVVMALQLALARPWTDRRAVGVSLAWTASLGGGLLVLSGGVAQAAGRPLGGGVPIPIFWIVAPWTAWGALACAAAAIGTALRHFASPPSQDDRSWIRVALFWTLGAALFGVLHIVVGGPVELLRGVAQVPWIAAVGILILLVGATSSMVWFQRHPAAKTLKLGAQHLALAVGSVVFGLPFVWLLLTSFKEDVDMASPEGLVWIPKVTQTVPYYDPERPLVETQLEGFTARGDILQRNPDGSAVIDIAEPYMLRGRTVTAQPPLRIVARQVPLAHLTLDGRKARGRVVQELDDGGRLVEVFDPPEMKGRLVQARPGEAPDIRQPGLRWQNYWEALQYLPPEANLGLAYLNNTLILVVLSVIGTLLSSSLVAYGFARIPFPGRETLFLVLLGTMMLPAAVTMLPNFLIFRWLGWVDTLMPLWVPAFFASAFNVFLFRQFFLGIPKELEDAATLDGCNPLRTYWQVMLPQLKPAVAVVAIWTFMGAWNNFMGPLIFINSSEKMPIAYAVQLYQADRAAEPGLLMAFATMSIVPVLAVFFFAQKYFIEGVSLSGLGGR
;
A
#
# COMPACT_ATOMS: atom_id res chain seq x y z
N MET A 1 -32.94 -20.58 -18.19
CA MET A 1 -34.04 -20.58 -17.20
C MET A 1 -33.52 -20.73 -15.77
N ALA A 2 -32.73 -21.76 -15.44
CA ALA A 2 -32.15 -21.94 -14.10
C ALA A 2 -31.22 -20.78 -13.65
N ASP A 3 -30.37 -20.26 -14.54
CA ASP A 3 -29.49 -19.11 -14.24
C ASP A 3 -30.26 -17.81 -13.97
N LEU A 4 -31.34 -17.59 -14.71
CA LEU A 4 -32.19 -16.41 -14.54
C LEU A 4 -32.90 -16.46 -13.19
N ALA A 5 -33.44 -17.63 -12.81
CA ALA A 5 -34.05 -17.83 -11.51
C ALA A 5 -33.04 -17.67 -10.36
N TYR A 6 -31.80 -18.15 -10.55
CA TYR A 6 -30.72 -17.95 -9.58
C TYR A 6 -30.35 -16.47 -9.43
N LEU A 7 -30.17 -15.76 -10.54
CA LEU A 7 -29.88 -14.32 -10.55
C LEU A 7 -30.97 -13.51 -9.85
N ILE A 8 -32.25 -13.77 -10.17
CA ILE A 8 -33.40 -13.11 -9.54
C ILE A 8 -33.41 -13.39 -8.04
N GLY A 9 -33.14 -14.63 -7.62
CA GLY A 9 -33.07 -14.99 -6.20
C GLY A 9 -31.92 -14.32 -5.45
N VAL A 10 -30.74 -14.19 -6.08
CA VAL A 10 -29.63 -13.46 -5.48
C VAL A 10 -30.00 -11.98 -5.32
N LEU A 11 -30.50 -11.33 -6.38
CA LEU A 11 -30.91 -9.93 -6.33
C LEU A 11 -32.00 -9.69 -5.27
N ALA A 12 -32.96 -10.60 -5.14
CA ALA A 12 -33.95 -10.58 -4.07
C ALA A 12 -33.29 -10.68 -2.68
N SER A 13 -32.27 -11.53 -2.51
CA SER A 13 -31.52 -11.64 -1.26
C SER A 13 -30.85 -10.31 -0.87
N TRP A 14 -30.11 -9.69 -1.80
CA TRP A 14 -29.41 -8.43 -1.57
C TRP A 14 -30.37 -7.28 -1.28
N ALA A 15 -31.44 -7.16 -2.06
CA ALA A 15 -32.48 -6.16 -1.83
C ALA A 15 -33.19 -6.39 -0.47
N GLY A 16 -33.45 -7.66 -0.11
CA GLY A 16 -34.00 -8.05 1.17
C GLY A 16 -33.13 -7.64 2.36
N TRP A 17 -31.82 -7.89 2.29
CA TRP A 17 -30.87 -7.49 3.35
C TRP A 17 -30.74 -5.96 3.47
N LEU A 18 -30.72 -5.22 2.36
CA LEU A 18 -30.70 -3.76 2.38
C LEU A 18 -31.97 -3.18 3.02
N LEU A 19 -33.13 -3.74 2.69
CA LEU A 19 -34.41 -3.32 3.27
C LEU A 19 -34.52 -3.69 4.74
N ALA A 20 -34.00 -4.85 5.16
CA ALA A 20 -33.92 -5.24 6.56
C ALA A 20 -33.02 -4.28 7.35
N ALA A 21 -31.85 -3.93 6.82
CA ALA A 21 -30.97 -2.93 7.44
C ALA A 21 -31.67 -1.56 7.55
N ARG A 22 -32.34 -1.11 6.48
CA ARG A 22 -33.12 0.13 6.47
C ARG A 22 -34.27 0.09 7.49
N ALA A 23 -34.97 -1.03 7.61
CA ALA A 23 -36.04 -1.22 8.59
C ALA A 23 -35.49 -1.13 10.03
N VAL A 24 -34.31 -1.70 10.32
CA VAL A 24 -33.64 -1.53 11.62
C VAL A 24 -33.34 -0.06 11.91
N VAL A 25 -32.80 0.68 10.93
CA VAL A 25 -32.55 2.12 11.10
C VAL A 25 -33.86 2.89 11.35
N MET A 26 -34.92 2.58 10.61
CA MET A 26 -36.22 3.24 10.77
C MET A 26 -36.90 2.89 12.09
N ALA A 27 -36.76 1.65 12.58
CA ALA A 27 -37.23 1.23 13.90
C ALA A 27 -36.50 1.98 15.01
N LEU A 28 -35.18 2.13 14.89
CA LEU A 28 -34.37 2.94 15.80
C LEU A 28 -34.78 4.41 15.75
N GLN A 29 -35.03 4.97 14.57
CA GLN A 29 -35.55 6.33 14.42
C GLN A 29 -36.93 6.50 15.06
N LEU A 30 -37.81 5.49 14.98
CA LEU A 30 -39.14 5.51 15.60
C LEU A 30 -39.07 5.43 17.13
N ALA A 31 -38.24 4.52 17.64
CA ALA A 31 -37.98 4.35 19.08
C ALA A 31 -37.33 5.62 19.68
N LEU A 32 -36.54 6.33 18.86
CA LEU A 32 -35.80 7.54 19.22
C LEU A 32 -36.36 8.77 18.49
N ALA A 33 -37.67 8.84 18.21
CA ALA A 33 -38.28 9.96 17.48
C ALA A 33 -38.52 11.18 18.40
N ARG A 34 -38.43 12.41 17.87
CA ARG A 34 -38.83 13.68 18.55
C ARG A 34 -40.37 13.78 18.66
N PRO A 35 -40.92 14.73 19.45
CA PRO A 35 -42.38 14.94 19.52
C PRO A 35 -43.02 15.32 18.17
N TRP A 36 -42.25 15.91 17.25
CA TRP A 36 -42.69 16.46 15.96
C TRP A 36 -42.52 15.50 14.79
N THR A 37 -41.96 14.31 15.02
CA THR A 37 -41.81 13.29 13.98
C THR A 37 -43.15 12.58 13.78
N ASP A 38 -43.65 12.54 12.54
CA ASP A 38 -44.87 11.80 12.19
C ASP A 38 -44.65 10.29 12.36
N ARG A 39 -44.92 9.81 13.57
CA ARG A 39 -44.76 8.40 13.96
C ARG A 39 -45.65 7.47 13.14
N ARG A 40 -46.78 7.95 12.62
CA ARG A 40 -47.64 7.12 11.75
C ARG A 40 -46.99 6.94 10.38
N ALA A 41 -46.50 8.00 9.75
CA ALA A 41 -45.85 7.92 8.44
C ALA A 41 -44.57 7.05 8.48
N VAL A 42 -43.74 7.24 9.51
CA VAL A 42 -42.51 6.43 9.69
C VAL A 42 -42.83 4.99 10.07
N GLY A 43 -43.86 4.75 10.90
CA GLY A 43 -44.32 3.41 11.28
C GLY A 43 -44.90 2.61 10.12
N VAL A 44 -45.69 3.25 9.25
CA VAL A 44 -46.21 2.65 8.01
C VAL A 44 -45.06 2.31 7.07
N SER A 45 -44.11 3.23 6.88
CA SER A 45 -42.94 3.01 6.02
C SER A 45 -42.02 1.91 6.57
N LEU A 46 -41.89 1.80 7.89
CA LEU A 46 -41.19 0.70 8.56
C LEU A 46 -41.88 -0.65 8.30
N ALA A 47 -43.19 -0.71 8.49
CA ALA A 47 -43.96 -1.94 8.25
C ALA A 47 -43.84 -2.41 6.80
N TRP A 48 -43.94 -1.49 5.83
CA TRP A 48 -43.74 -1.81 4.42
C TRP A 48 -42.32 -2.28 4.10
N THR A 49 -41.29 -1.57 4.58
CA THR A 49 -39.88 -1.94 4.32
C THR A 49 -39.49 -3.26 4.97
N ALA A 50 -39.96 -3.53 6.20
CA ALA A 50 -39.74 -4.79 6.88
C ALA A 50 -40.46 -5.96 6.20
N SER A 51 -41.72 -5.76 5.78
CA SER A 51 -42.52 -6.80 5.13
C SER A 51 -41.98 -7.15 3.73
N LEU A 52 -41.62 -6.13 2.94
CA LEU A 52 -41.05 -6.31 1.62
C LEU A 52 -39.63 -6.91 1.70
N GLY A 53 -38.81 -6.45 2.65
CA GLY A 53 -37.50 -7.03 2.91
C GLY A 53 -37.57 -8.49 3.35
N GLY A 54 -38.46 -8.82 4.30
CA GLY A 54 -38.70 -10.19 4.76
C GLY A 54 -39.23 -11.10 3.66
N GLY A 55 -40.17 -10.63 2.85
CA GLY A 55 -40.69 -11.37 1.69
C GLY A 55 -39.60 -11.70 0.66
N LEU A 56 -38.73 -10.74 0.34
CA LEU A 56 -37.60 -10.95 -0.57
C LEU A 56 -36.55 -11.93 0.00
N LEU A 57 -36.28 -11.87 1.31
CA LEU A 57 -35.38 -12.82 1.96
C LEU A 57 -35.94 -14.25 1.95
N VAL A 58 -37.24 -14.42 2.23
CA VAL A 58 -37.94 -15.71 2.15
C VAL A 58 -37.90 -16.27 0.72
N LEU A 59 -38.19 -15.43 -0.27
CA LEU A 59 -38.09 -15.80 -1.69
C LEU A 59 -36.66 -16.20 -2.09
N SER A 60 -35.64 -15.56 -1.50
CA SER A 60 -34.23 -15.87 -1.79
C SER A 60 -33.71 -17.14 -1.10
N GLY A 61 -34.33 -17.57 0.00
CA GLY A 61 -33.88 -18.72 0.80
C GLY A 61 -33.86 -20.04 0.02
N GLY A 62 -34.79 -20.22 -0.92
CA GLY A 62 -34.81 -21.38 -1.82
C GLY A 62 -33.68 -21.40 -2.84
N VAL A 63 -33.10 -20.25 -3.17
CA VAL A 63 -32.04 -20.10 -4.19
C VAL A 63 -30.66 -20.42 -3.63
N ALA A 64 -30.41 -20.11 -2.35
CA ALA A 64 -29.20 -20.53 -1.66
C ALA A 64 -29.08 -22.05 -1.51
N GLN A 65 -30.21 -22.76 -1.31
CA GLN A 65 -30.25 -24.23 -1.23
C GLN A 65 -30.02 -24.90 -2.59
N ALA A 66 -30.43 -24.26 -3.68
CA ALA A 66 -30.29 -24.78 -5.04
C ALA A 66 -28.87 -24.66 -5.63
N ALA A 67 -27.97 -23.88 -5.00
CA ALA A 67 -26.61 -23.61 -5.49
C ALA A 67 -25.51 -24.51 -4.89
N GLY A 68 -25.88 -25.53 -4.12
CA GLY A 68 -24.97 -26.48 -3.48
C GLY A 68 -25.08 -26.46 -1.96
N ARG A 69 -24.77 -27.59 -1.31
CA ARG A 69 -24.92 -27.74 0.15
C ARG A 69 -23.99 -26.76 0.89
N PRO A 70 -24.50 -25.95 1.83
CA PRO A 70 -23.67 -25.10 2.67
C PRO A 70 -22.78 -25.98 3.56
N LEU A 71 -21.46 -25.93 3.34
CA LEU A 71 -20.48 -26.55 4.23
C LEU A 71 -20.25 -25.62 5.43
N GLY A 72 -21.10 -25.75 6.47
CA GLY A 72 -20.87 -25.10 7.77
C GLY A 72 -22.08 -24.35 8.37
N GLY A 73 -22.03 -24.10 9.68
CA GLY A 73 -23.02 -23.31 10.42
C GLY A 73 -22.80 -21.81 10.23
N GLY A 74 -23.61 -21.16 9.41
CA GLY A 74 -23.51 -19.74 9.06
C GLY A 74 -24.73 -19.25 8.28
N VAL A 75 -24.78 -17.95 8.00
CA VAL A 75 -25.79 -17.36 7.10
C VAL A 75 -25.30 -17.52 5.66
N PRO A 76 -25.98 -18.29 4.80
CA PRO A 76 -25.59 -18.45 3.41
C PRO A 76 -26.01 -17.22 2.61
N ILE A 77 -25.05 -16.50 2.05
CA ILE A 77 -25.28 -15.38 1.14
C ILE A 77 -25.02 -15.86 -0.29
N PRO A 78 -26.05 -15.99 -1.14
CA PRO A 78 -25.85 -16.42 -2.50
C PRO A 78 -25.16 -15.28 -3.29
N ILE A 79 -24.14 -15.65 -4.07
CA ILE A 79 -23.32 -14.73 -4.87
C ILE A 79 -23.36 -15.19 -6.31
N PHE A 80 -23.46 -14.25 -7.23
CA PHE A 80 -23.21 -14.51 -8.64
C PHE A 80 -22.08 -13.63 -9.15
N TRP A 81 -21.38 -14.11 -10.17
CA TRP A 81 -20.46 -13.30 -10.95
C TRP A 81 -20.70 -13.57 -12.43
N ILE A 82 -20.82 -12.51 -13.21
CA ILE A 82 -20.98 -12.62 -14.66
C ILE A 82 -19.59 -12.52 -15.28
N VAL A 83 -19.13 -13.63 -15.86
CA VAL A 83 -17.94 -13.63 -16.72
C VAL A 83 -18.42 -13.37 -18.12
N ALA A 84 -18.12 -12.18 -18.63
CA ALA A 84 -18.51 -11.77 -19.96
C ALA A 84 -17.41 -10.93 -20.61
N PRO A 85 -17.21 -11.03 -21.93
CA PRO A 85 -16.31 -10.14 -22.66
C PRO A 85 -16.80 -8.68 -22.55
N TRP A 86 -15.90 -7.73 -22.75
CA TRP A 86 -16.21 -6.29 -22.66
C TRP A 86 -17.37 -5.85 -23.57
N THR A 87 -17.57 -6.53 -24.69
CA THR A 87 -18.68 -6.30 -25.63
C THR A 87 -20.04 -6.60 -24.99
N ALA A 88 -20.15 -7.72 -24.28
CA ALA A 88 -21.36 -8.09 -23.54
C ALA A 88 -21.60 -7.17 -22.32
N TRP A 89 -20.53 -6.77 -21.61
CA TRP A 89 -20.63 -5.77 -20.54
C TRP A 89 -21.11 -4.41 -21.06
N GLY A 90 -20.61 -3.97 -22.21
CA GLY A 90 -21.07 -2.74 -22.86
C GLY A 90 -22.56 -2.81 -23.21
N ALA A 91 -23.02 -3.93 -23.77
CA ALA A 91 -24.43 -4.12 -24.10
C ALA A 91 -25.33 -4.10 -22.86
N LEU A 92 -24.94 -4.81 -21.80
CA LEU A 92 -25.67 -4.85 -20.52
C LEU A 92 -25.72 -3.48 -19.84
N ALA A 93 -24.61 -2.75 -19.79
CA ALA A 93 -24.54 -1.43 -19.17
C ALA A 93 -25.43 -0.42 -19.91
N CYS A 94 -25.39 -0.40 -21.24
CA CYS A 94 -26.25 0.46 -22.06
C CYS A 94 -27.73 0.08 -21.90
N ALA A 95 -28.07 -1.20 -21.88
CA ALA A 95 -29.45 -1.66 -21.66
C ALA A 95 -29.96 -1.27 -20.26
N ALA A 96 -29.15 -1.45 -19.22
CA ALA A 96 -29.48 -1.05 -17.86
C ALA A 96 -29.66 0.47 -17.73
N ALA A 97 -28.81 1.27 -18.40
CA ALA A 97 -28.94 2.72 -18.45
C ALA A 97 -30.25 3.14 -19.15
N ALA A 98 -30.61 2.51 -20.27
CA ALA A 98 -31.87 2.76 -20.98
C ALA A 98 -33.09 2.45 -20.08
N ILE A 99 -33.11 1.27 -19.46
CA ILE A 99 -34.18 0.86 -18.53
C ILE A 99 -34.25 1.82 -17.33
N GLY A 100 -33.10 2.18 -16.76
CA GLY A 100 -33.02 3.10 -15.63
C GLY A 100 -33.54 4.50 -15.98
N THR A 101 -33.28 5.00 -17.19
CA THR A 101 -33.85 6.26 -17.67
C THR A 101 -35.37 6.18 -17.86
N ALA A 102 -35.88 5.07 -18.39
CA ALA A 102 -37.31 4.85 -18.56
C ALA A 102 -38.05 4.73 -17.21
N LEU A 103 -37.49 3.96 -16.25
CA LEU A 103 -38.08 3.79 -14.93
C LEU A 103 -38.10 5.08 -14.11
N ARG A 104 -37.04 5.89 -14.15
CA ARG A 104 -37.01 7.19 -13.47
C ARG A 104 -38.07 8.13 -14.02
N HIS A 105 -38.28 8.13 -15.34
CA HIS A 105 -39.32 8.93 -15.97
C HIS A 105 -40.73 8.45 -15.58
N PHE A 106 -40.93 7.13 -15.51
CA PHE A 106 -42.22 6.55 -15.09
C PHE A 106 -42.54 6.83 -13.61
N ALA A 107 -41.52 6.82 -12.74
CA ALA A 107 -41.68 7.07 -11.31
C ALA A 107 -41.79 8.57 -10.95
N SER A 108 -41.47 9.47 -11.86
CA SER A 108 -41.48 10.92 -11.65
C SER A 108 -41.89 11.63 -12.94
N PRO A 109 -43.19 11.65 -13.29
CA PRO A 109 -43.65 12.30 -14.50
C PRO A 109 -43.32 13.80 -14.43
N PRO A 110 -42.47 14.35 -15.32
CA PRO A 110 -42.09 15.75 -15.28
C PRO A 110 -43.19 16.63 -15.88
N SER A 111 -43.06 17.94 -15.63
CA SER A 111 -43.85 18.99 -16.28
C SER A 111 -43.80 18.85 -17.81
N GLN A 112 -44.89 19.28 -18.47
CA GLN A 112 -45.38 18.91 -19.81
C GLN A 112 -44.44 19.03 -21.04
N ASP A 113 -43.16 19.38 -20.89
CA ASP A 113 -42.26 19.70 -22.04
C ASP A 113 -40.87 19.06 -22.04
N ASP A 114 -40.49 18.24 -21.06
CA ASP A 114 -39.15 17.64 -21.06
C ASP A 114 -39.08 16.36 -21.92
N ARG A 115 -38.81 16.52 -23.21
CA ARG A 115 -38.55 15.40 -24.15
C ARG A 115 -37.08 14.96 -24.19
N SER A 116 -36.21 15.53 -23.35
CA SER A 116 -34.77 15.22 -23.37
C SER A 116 -34.47 13.76 -23.02
N TRP A 117 -35.29 13.16 -22.15
CA TRP A 117 -35.16 11.76 -21.75
C TRP A 117 -35.30 10.77 -22.91
N ILE A 118 -36.10 11.08 -23.94
CA ILE A 118 -36.28 10.22 -25.12
C ILE A 118 -34.95 10.13 -25.87
N ARG A 119 -34.24 11.24 -26.02
CA ARG A 119 -32.93 11.28 -26.68
C ARG A 119 -31.89 10.50 -25.89
N VAL A 120 -31.91 10.61 -24.56
CA VAL A 120 -31.00 9.86 -23.69
C VAL A 120 -31.32 8.36 -23.69
N ALA A 121 -32.60 7.98 -23.61
CA ALA A 121 -33.04 6.59 -23.70
C ALA A 121 -32.68 5.99 -25.07
N LEU A 122 -32.91 6.73 -26.15
CA LEU A 122 -32.55 6.32 -27.51
C LEU A 122 -31.03 6.17 -27.69
N PHE A 123 -30.24 7.06 -27.11
CA PHE A 123 -28.78 6.95 -27.13
C PHE A 123 -28.32 5.65 -26.45
N TRP A 124 -28.87 5.33 -25.28
CA TRP A 124 -28.53 4.10 -24.57
C TRP A 124 -29.04 2.84 -25.27
N THR A 125 -30.22 2.87 -25.91
CA THR A 125 -30.70 1.71 -26.68
C THR A 125 -29.88 1.48 -27.94
N LEU A 126 -29.46 2.54 -28.64
CA LEU A 126 -28.54 2.44 -29.78
C LEU A 126 -27.17 1.92 -29.35
N GLY A 127 -26.66 2.38 -28.20
CA GLY A 127 -25.45 1.84 -27.58
C GLY A 127 -25.58 0.34 -27.29
N ALA A 128 -26.69 -0.08 -26.67
CA ALA A 128 -26.94 -1.49 -26.39
C ALA A 128 -27.01 -2.34 -27.67
N ALA A 129 -27.63 -1.83 -28.72
CA ALA A 129 -27.68 -2.49 -30.03
C ALA A 129 -26.29 -2.60 -30.67
N LEU A 130 -25.48 -1.52 -30.66
CA LEU A 130 -24.12 -1.52 -31.19
C LEU A 130 -23.23 -2.53 -30.47
N PHE A 131 -23.23 -2.50 -29.14
CA PHE A 131 -22.45 -3.44 -28.34
C PHE A 131 -22.97 -4.88 -28.46
N GLY A 132 -24.29 -5.06 -28.65
CA GLY A 132 -24.89 -6.36 -28.95
C GLY A 132 -24.39 -6.93 -30.28
N VAL A 133 -24.36 -6.11 -31.34
CA VAL A 133 -23.78 -6.50 -32.64
C VAL A 133 -22.28 -6.79 -32.50
N LEU A 134 -21.53 -5.94 -31.81
CA LEU A 134 -20.11 -6.18 -31.53
C LEU A 134 -19.88 -7.49 -30.78
N HIS A 135 -20.76 -7.85 -29.85
CA HIS A 135 -20.66 -9.12 -29.13
C HIS A 135 -20.91 -10.33 -30.05
N ILE A 136 -21.87 -10.24 -30.97
CA ILE A 136 -22.11 -11.28 -31.98
C ILE A 136 -20.89 -11.44 -32.91
N VAL A 137 -20.22 -10.34 -33.26
CA VAL A 137 -19.06 -10.34 -34.16
C VAL A 137 -17.77 -10.82 -33.47
N VAL A 138 -17.50 -10.35 -32.25
CA VAL A 138 -16.27 -10.67 -31.50
C VAL A 138 -16.37 -12.03 -30.82
N GLY A 139 -17.58 -12.45 -30.42
CA GLY A 139 -17.82 -13.68 -29.68
C GLY A 139 -17.30 -13.64 -28.24
N GLY A 140 -17.44 -14.77 -27.56
CA GLY A 140 -17.00 -14.99 -26.17
C GLY A 140 -18.15 -15.46 -25.28
N PRO A 141 -17.93 -16.48 -24.43
CA PRO A 141 -19.01 -17.01 -23.60
C PRO A 141 -19.43 -15.99 -22.53
N VAL A 142 -20.74 -15.92 -22.28
CA VAL A 142 -21.30 -15.23 -21.11
C VAL A 142 -21.65 -16.31 -20.11
N GLU A 143 -20.83 -16.44 -19.07
CA GLU A 143 -20.98 -17.46 -18.04
C GLU A 143 -21.43 -16.81 -16.73
N LEU A 144 -22.41 -17.44 -16.08
CA LEU A 144 -22.85 -17.05 -14.74
C LEU A 144 -22.19 -17.98 -13.74
N LEU A 145 -21.17 -17.49 -13.03
CA LEU A 145 -20.60 -18.20 -11.89
C LEU A 145 -21.58 -18.09 -10.72
N ARG A 146 -21.90 -19.23 -10.12
CA ARG A 146 -22.79 -19.34 -8.95
C ARG A 146 -21.95 -19.70 -7.73
N GLY A 147 -22.22 -19.08 -6.60
CA GLY A 147 -21.51 -19.35 -5.36
C GLY A 147 -22.35 -19.02 -4.13
N VAL A 148 -21.91 -19.50 -2.97
CA VAL A 148 -22.53 -19.13 -1.69
C VAL A 148 -21.40 -18.74 -0.74
N ALA A 149 -21.37 -17.48 -0.31
CA ALA A 149 -20.50 -17.08 0.79
C ALA A 149 -21.15 -17.46 2.11
N GLN A 150 -20.37 -18.09 2.99
CA GLN A 150 -20.79 -18.38 4.35
C GLN A 150 -20.33 -17.25 5.26
N VAL A 151 -21.28 -16.53 5.86
CA VAL A 151 -20.96 -15.58 6.93
C VAL A 151 -21.15 -16.30 8.27
N PRO A 152 -20.09 -16.47 9.08
CA PRO A 152 -20.21 -17.05 10.41
C PRO A 152 -21.22 -16.27 11.25
N TRP A 153 -22.01 -16.96 12.08
CA TRP A 153 -23.03 -16.31 12.92
C TRP A 153 -22.43 -15.22 13.83
N ILE A 154 -21.20 -15.43 14.30
CA ILE A 154 -20.44 -14.47 15.10
C ILE A 154 -20.16 -13.18 14.31
N ALA A 155 -19.76 -13.31 13.04
CA ALA A 155 -19.50 -12.16 12.18
C ALA A 155 -20.80 -11.40 11.84
N ALA A 156 -21.88 -12.12 11.55
CA ALA A 156 -23.19 -11.53 11.28
C ALA A 156 -23.73 -10.74 12.48
N VAL A 157 -23.65 -11.32 13.69
CA VAL A 157 -24.03 -10.65 14.94
C VAL A 157 -23.10 -9.46 15.22
N GLY A 158 -21.80 -9.59 15.00
CA GLY A 158 -20.84 -8.49 15.16
C GLY A 158 -21.15 -7.30 14.24
N ILE A 159 -21.44 -7.55 12.96
CA ILE A 159 -21.84 -6.51 11.99
C ILE A 159 -23.14 -5.83 12.44
N LEU A 160 -24.14 -6.61 12.90
CA LEU A 160 -25.40 -6.06 13.39
C LEU A 160 -25.19 -5.17 14.63
N ILE A 161 -24.39 -5.62 15.61
CA ILE A 161 -24.06 -4.85 16.81
C ILE A 161 -23.32 -3.57 16.44
N LEU A 162 -22.38 -3.61 15.50
CA LEU A 162 -21.67 -2.41 15.03
C LEU A 162 -22.60 -1.44 14.32
N LEU A 163 -23.51 -1.92 13.47
CA LEU A 163 -24.52 -1.08 12.79
C LEU A 163 -25.47 -0.42 13.79
N VAL A 164 -26.02 -1.19 14.73
CA VAL A 164 -26.92 -0.68 15.78
C VAL A 164 -26.18 0.27 16.72
N GLY A 165 -24.94 -0.06 17.08
CA GLY A 165 -24.07 0.76 17.92
C GLY A 165 -23.70 2.08 17.26
N ALA A 166 -23.28 2.06 15.99
CA ALA A 166 -22.94 3.25 15.21
C ALA A 166 -24.15 4.15 15.00
N THR A 167 -25.30 3.59 14.62
CA THR A 167 -26.54 4.37 14.40
C THR A 167 -27.09 4.94 15.71
N SER A 168 -27.16 4.14 16.78
CA SER A 168 -27.52 4.61 18.12
C SER A 168 -26.59 5.71 18.62
N SER A 169 -25.28 5.56 18.40
CA SER A 169 -24.29 6.58 18.76
C SER A 169 -24.49 7.86 17.96
N MET A 170 -24.64 7.79 16.63
CA MET A 170 -24.90 8.96 15.79
C MET A 170 -26.15 9.71 16.23
N VAL A 171 -27.24 9.00 16.56
CA VAL A 171 -28.49 9.60 17.04
C VAL A 171 -28.34 10.20 18.45
N TRP A 172 -27.61 9.54 19.34
CA TRP A 172 -27.33 10.06 20.69
C TRP A 172 -26.44 11.32 20.66
N PHE A 173 -25.40 11.31 19.82
CA PHE A 173 -24.50 12.46 19.59
C PHE A 173 -25.23 13.67 18.96
N GLN A 174 -26.29 13.45 18.18
CA GLN A 174 -27.13 14.55 17.67
C GLN A 174 -28.04 15.19 18.73
N ARG A 175 -28.24 14.54 19.89
CA ARG A 175 -29.21 14.95 20.93
C ARG A 175 -28.64 15.76 22.09
N HIS A 176 -27.35 15.67 22.39
CA HIS A 176 -26.78 16.27 23.61
C HIS A 176 -25.77 17.40 23.29
N PRO A 177 -25.86 18.60 23.88
CA PRO A 177 -24.87 19.66 23.69
C PRO A 177 -23.48 19.30 24.27
N ALA A 178 -23.42 18.41 25.28
CA ALA A 178 -22.18 17.78 25.77
C ALA A 178 -21.53 16.82 24.74
N ALA A 179 -22.21 16.52 23.63
CA ALA A 179 -21.67 15.72 22.54
C ALA A 179 -20.48 16.38 21.87
N LYS A 180 -20.27 17.70 21.97
CA LYS A 180 -19.11 18.34 21.33
C LYS A 180 -17.81 17.87 21.98
N THR A 181 -17.74 17.87 23.31
CA THR A 181 -16.58 17.41 24.09
C THR A 181 -16.40 15.89 23.99
N LEU A 182 -17.51 15.13 24.01
CA LEU A 182 -17.47 13.68 23.93
C LEU A 182 -17.16 13.18 22.50
N LYS A 183 -17.58 13.91 21.47
CA LYS A 183 -17.19 13.70 20.06
C LYS A 183 -15.72 14.05 19.86
N LEU A 184 -15.23 15.13 20.45
CA LEU A 184 -13.80 15.45 20.45
C LEU A 184 -12.99 14.33 21.13
N GLY A 185 -13.44 13.87 22.30
CA GLY A 185 -12.81 12.75 23.02
C GLY A 185 -12.83 11.44 22.22
N ALA A 186 -13.95 11.10 21.58
CA ALA A 186 -14.06 9.93 20.72
C ALA A 186 -13.18 10.05 19.47
N GLN A 187 -13.07 11.25 18.88
CA GLN A 187 -12.15 11.52 17.77
C GLN A 187 -10.69 11.37 18.21
N HIS A 188 -10.31 11.95 19.35
CA HIS A 188 -8.95 11.81 19.88
C HIS A 188 -8.62 10.36 20.24
N LEU A 189 -9.57 9.62 20.82
CA LEU A 189 -9.40 8.20 21.09
C LEU A 189 -9.26 7.39 19.80
N ALA A 190 -10.12 7.64 18.80
CA ALA A 190 -10.02 6.96 17.51
C ALA A 190 -8.70 7.28 16.78
N LEU A 191 -8.25 8.54 16.84
CA LEU A 191 -6.95 8.96 16.31
C LEU A 191 -5.80 8.32 17.09
N ALA A 192 -5.89 8.22 18.41
CA ALA A 192 -4.87 7.57 19.24
C ALA A 192 -4.79 6.07 18.98
N VAL A 193 -5.94 5.38 18.96
CA VAL A 193 -6.02 3.95 18.61
C VAL A 193 -5.52 3.72 17.18
N GLY A 194 -5.94 4.55 16.23
CA GLY A 194 -5.43 4.51 14.86
C GLY A 194 -3.92 4.70 14.82
N SER A 195 -3.38 5.69 15.54
CA SER A 195 -1.94 5.94 15.62
C SER A 195 -1.17 4.76 16.19
N VAL A 196 -1.72 4.07 17.20
CA VAL A 196 -1.10 2.84 17.75
C VAL A 196 -1.14 1.71 16.73
N VAL A 197 -2.30 1.46 16.10
CA VAL A 197 -2.47 0.37 15.13
C VAL A 197 -1.57 0.58 13.90
N PHE A 198 -1.48 1.81 13.39
CA PHE A 198 -0.65 2.14 12.23
C PHE A 198 0.83 2.37 12.59
N GLY A 199 1.13 2.78 13.81
CA GLY A 199 2.50 2.97 14.30
C GLY A 199 3.20 1.67 14.67
N LEU A 200 2.45 0.64 15.10
CA LEU A 200 3.02 -0.63 15.54
C LEU A 200 3.83 -1.36 14.44
N PRO A 201 3.38 -1.44 13.18
CA PRO A 201 4.21 -1.96 12.08
C PRO A 201 5.51 -1.18 11.87
N PHE A 202 5.48 0.15 12.03
CA PHE A 202 6.68 0.98 11.92
C PHE A 202 7.65 0.75 13.08
N VAL A 203 7.14 0.66 14.31
CA VAL A 203 7.95 0.30 15.49
C VAL A 203 8.54 -1.10 15.32
N TRP A 204 7.77 -2.04 14.80
CA TRP A 204 8.26 -3.39 14.50
C TRP A 204 9.37 -3.39 13.44
N LEU A 205 9.18 -2.67 12.34
CA LEU A 205 10.20 -2.46 11.31
C LEU A 205 11.50 -1.90 11.90
N LEU A 206 11.39 -0.82 12.67
CA LEU A 206 12.53 -0.15 13.30
C LEU A 206 13.23 -1.06 14.30
N LEU A 207 12.51 -1.74 15.18
CA LEU A 207 13.13 -2.66 16.15
C LEU A 207 13.80 -3.84 15.44
N THR A 208 13.16 -4.38 14.41
CA THR A 208 13.66 -5.53 13.66
C THR A 208 14.90 -5.18 12.85
N SER A 209 15.05 -3.93 12.42
CA SER A 209 16.28 -3.44 11.79
C SER A 209 17.54 -3.59 12.66
N PHE A 210 17.38 -3.66 14.00
CA PHE A 210 18.48 -3.79 14.96
C PHE A 210 18.68 -5.22 15.47
N LYS A 211 17.84 -6.17 15.05
CA LYS A 211 17.88 -7.56 15.52
C LYS A 211 18.92 -8.38 14.77
N GLU A 212 19.43 -9.39 15.44
CA GLU A 212 20.12 -10.52 14.80
C GLU A 212 19.09 -11.53 14.28
N ASP A 213 19.44 -12.30 13.24
CA ASP A 213 18.51 -13.26 12.60
C ASP A 213 17.90 -14.27 13.59
N VAL A 214 18.66 -14.61 14.63
CA VAL A 214 18.21 -15.49 15.74
C VAL A 214 17.00 -14.90 16.49
N ASP A 215 16.89 -13.58 16.65
CA ASP A 215 15.72 -12.96 17.29
C ASP A 215 14.47 -12.97 16.40
N MET A 216 14.65 -13.08 15.09
CA MET A 216 13.57 -13.09 14.10
C MET A 216 13.02 -14.49 13.86
N ALA A 217 13.87 -15.51 13.98
CA ALA A 217 13.51 -16.91 13.89
C ALA A 217 13.25 -17.57 15.26
N SER A 218 13.06 -16.78 16.32
CA SER A 218 12.93 -17.29 17.69
C SER A 218 11.71 -18.22 17.84
N PRO A 219 11.89 -19.47 18.31
CA PRO A 219 10.78 -20.38 18.59
C PRO A 219 9.95 -19.95 19.82
N GLU A 220 10.48 -19.04 20.64
CA GLU A 220 9.82 -18.50 21.84
C GLU A 220 8.81 -17.37 21.52
N GLY A 221 8.65 -17.02 20.24
CA GLY A 221 7.73 -16.00 19.76
C GLY A 221 8.38 -14.64 19.49
N LEU A 222 7.57 -13.57 19.52
CA LEU A 222 7.99 -12.22 19.12
C LEU A 222 8.97 -11.60 20.13
N VAL A 223 10.23 -11.45 19.73
CA VAL A 223 11.24 -10.70 20.50
C VAL A 223 11.08 -9.20 20.25
N TRP A 224 10.66 -8.43 21.26
CA TRP A 224 10.50 -6.97 21.11
C TRP A 224 11.78 -6.18 21.39
N ILE A 225 12.59 -6.63 22.34
CA ILE A 225 13.84 -5.97 22.71
C ILE A 225 14.98 -6.67 21.94
N PRO A 226 15.65 -5.98 21.00
CA PRO A 226 16.76 -6.56 20.26
C PRO A 226 17.87 -7.02 21.20
N LYS A 227 18.46 -8.17 20.89
CA LYS A 227 19.59 -8.71 21.64
C LYS A 227 20.79 -8.86 20.70
N VAL A 228 21.97 -8.57 21.23
CA VAL A 228 23.23 -8.73 20.52
C VAL A 228 24.06 -9.80 21.20
N THR A 229 24.65 -10.67 20.38
CA THR A 229 25.55 -11.72 20.82
C THR A 229 26.87 -11.12 21.25
N GLN A 230 27.30 -11.44 22.47
CA GLN A 230 28.61 -10.99 22.95
C GLN A 230 29.70 -11.79 22.23
N THR A 231 30.67 -11.09 21.66
CA THR A 231 31.81 -11.69 20.98
C THR A 231 33.12 -11.32 21.65
N VAL A 232 34.13 -12.16 21.47
CA VAL A 232 35.50 -11.91 21.91
C VAL A 232 36.48 -12.12 20.76
N PRO A 233 37.60 -11.39 20.71
CA PRO A 233 38.63 -11.63 19.72
C PRO A 233 39.30 -12.98 19.96
N TYR A 234 39.38 -13.78 18.91
CA TYR A 234 40.04 -15.08 18.90
C TYR A 234 40.94 -15.20 17.67
N TYR A 235 42.19 -15.61 17.90
CA TYR A 235 43.14 -15.94 16.84
C TYR A 235 43.07 -17.44 16.64
N ASP A 236 42.41 -17.85 15.56
CA ASP A 236 42.33 -19.25 15.20
C ASP A 236 43.70 -19.71 14.65
N PRO A 237 44.39 -20.65 15.34
CA PRO A 237 45.68 -21.15 14.90
C PRO A 237 45.59 -22.03 13.65
N GLU A 238 44.45 -22.69 13.41
CA GLU A 238 44.23 -23.58 12.27
C GLU A 238 43.75 -22.81 11.04
N ARG A 239 42.88 -21.80 11.25
CA ARG A 239 42.30 -20.96 10.19
C ARG A 239 42.50 -19.47 10.49
N PRO A 240 43.72 -18.94 10.33
CA PRO A 240 43.99 -17.54 10.62
C PRO A 240 43.26 -16.63 9.63
N LEU A 241 42.51 -15.65 10.18
CA LEU A 241 41.84 -14.62 9.39
C LEU A 241 42.88 -13.57 8.97
N VAL A 242 43.00 -13.33 7.66
CA VAL A 242 43.98 -12.40 7.10
C VAL A 242 43.28 -11.21 6.46
N GLU A 243 43.83 -10.02 6.71
CA GLU A 243 43.41 -8.77 6.09
C GLU A 243 44.23 -8.48 4.81
N THR A 244 43.55 -8.08 3.74
CA THR A 244 44.13 -7.71 2.45
C THR A 244 43.36 -6.54 1.82
N GLN A 245 43.90 -5.93 0.78
CA GLN A 245 43.20 -4.91 -0.02
C GLN A 245 42.74 -5.53 -1.33
N LEU A 246 41.44 -5.45 -1.62
CA LEU A 246 40.86 -5.89 -2.89
C LEU A 246 39.89 -4.83 -3.41
N GLU A 247 40.07 -4.39 -4.66
CA GLU A 247 39.17 -3.43 -5.33
C GLU A 247 38.94 -2.12 -4.54
N GLY A 248 39.95 -1.68 -3.76
CA GLY A 248 39.88 -0.50 -2.92
C GLY A 248 39.21 -0.71 -1.55
N PHE A 249 38.77 -1.93 -1.25
CA PHE A 249 38.19 -2.33 0.03
C PHE A 249 39.19 -3.11 0.88
N THR A 250 39.09 -2.93 2.20
CA THR A 250 39.78 -3.80 3.16
C THR A 250 38.99 -5.10 3.27
N ALA A 251 39.53 -6.16 2.68
CA ALA A 251 38.94 -7.49 2.68
C ALA A 251 39.57 -8.36 3.77
N ARG A 252 38.79 -9.24 4.38
CA ARG A 252 39.24 -10.23 5.37
C ARG A 252 38.77 -11.60 4.96
N GLY A 253 39.63 -12.60 5.12
CA GLY A 253 39.29 -13.94 4.69
C GLY A 253 40.21 -15.02 5.23
N ASP A 254 39.82 -16.27 5.00
CA ASP A 254 40.51 -17.45 5.46
C ASP A 254 41.57 -17.90 4.44
N ILE A 255 42.75 -18.30 4.92
CA ILE A 255 43.79 -18.83 4.04
C ILE A 255 43.38 -20.22 3.55
N LEU A 256 43.17 -20.38 2.24
CA LEU A 256 42.95 -21.66 1.59
C LEU A 256 44.27 -22.38 1.29
N GLN A 257 45.25 -21.64 0.77
CA GLN A 257 46.52 -22.19 0.33
C GLN A 257 47.65 -21.18 0.55
N ARG A 258 48.79 -21.66 1.07
CA ARG A 258 50.04 -20.88 1.12
C ARG A 258 50.93 -21.31 -0.02
N ASN A 259 51.43 -20.33 -0.76
CA ASN A 259 52.38 -20.54 -1.84
C ASN A 259 53.82 -20.52 -1.31
N PRO A 260 54.78 -21.16 -2.01
CA PRO A 260 56.18 -21.19 -1.58
C PRO A 260 56.87 -19.82 -1.53
N ASP A 261 56.34 -18.84 -2.24
CA ASP A 261 56.82 -17.45 -2.28
C ASP A 261 56.36 -16.60 -1.07
N GLY A 262 55.58 -17.20 -0.15
CA GLY A 262 55.04 -16.53 1.02
C GLY A 262 53.71 -15.80 0.76
N SER A 263 53.19 -15.82 -0.48
CA SER A 263 51.84 -15.37 -0.78
C SER A 263 50.80 -16.40 -0.30
N ALA A 264 49.57 -15.94 -0.05
CA ALA A 264 48.48 -16.80 0.39
C ALA A 264 47.23 -16.56 -0.46
N VAL A 265 46.61 -17.63 -0.94
CA VAL A 265 45.27 -17.59 -1.51
C VAL A 265 44.27 -17.55 -0.37
N ILE A 266 43.49 -16.48 -0.31
CA ILE A 266 42.52 -16.20 0.73
C ILE A 266 41.11 -16.29 0.14
N ASP A 267 40.20 -17.00 0.83
CA ASP A 267 38.76 -16.94 0.59
C ASP A 267 38.14 -15.80 1.37
N ILE A 268 37.55 -14.83 0.67
CA ILE A 268 37.05 -13.61 1.29
C ILE A 268 35.76 -13.88 2.06
N ALA A 269 35.75 -13.49 3.33
CA ALA A 269 34.59 -13.50 4.20
C ALA A 269 33.94 -12.11 4.33
N GLU A 270 34.75 -11.04 4.36
CA GLU A 270 34.33 -9.63 4.46
C GLU A 270 35.10 -8.77 3.43
N PRO A 271 34.52 -7.69 2.86
CA PRO A 271 33.14 -7.26 2.99
C PRO A 271 32.19 -8.23 2.27
N TYR A 272 30.91 -8.23 2.69
CA TYR A 272 29.93 -9.23 2.27
C TYR A 272 29.74 -9.30 0.74
N MET A 273 29.91 -8.17 0.05
CA MET A 273 29.83 -8.06 -1.42
C MET A 273 30.91 -8.84 -2.18
N LEU A 274 32.05 -9.15 -1.52
CA LEU A 274 33.17 -9.90 -2.11
C LEU A 274 33.24 -11.35 -1.58
N ARG A 275 32.25 -11.78 -0.79
CA ARG A 275 32.25 -13.09 -0.14
C ARG A 275 32.29 -14.23 -1.16
N GLY A 276 33.16 -15.22 -0.93
CA GLY A 276 33.35 -16.37 -1.82
C GLY A 276 34.23 -16.11 -3.04
N ARG A 277 34.79 -14.91 -3.18
CA ARG A 277 35.88 -14.65 -4.12
C ARG A 277 37.20 -15.02 -3.45
N THR A 278 38.13 -15.56 -4.24
CA THR A 278 39.49 -15.83 -3.79
C THR A 278 40.44 -14.75 -4.28
N VAL A 279 41.37 -14.32 -3.42
CA VAL A 279 42.41 -13.35 -3.76
C VAL A 279 43.77 -13.84 -3.26
N THR A 280 44.81 -13.60 -4.04
CA THR A 280 46.18 -13.88 -3.59
C THR A 280 46.71 -12.66 -2.85
N ALA A 281 46.83 -12.75 -1.52
CA ALA A 281 47.45 -11.72 -0.71
C ALA A 281 48.97 -11.86 -0.71
N GLN A 282 49.64 -10.73 -0.88
CA GLN A 282 51.09 -10.63 -0.85
C GLN A 282 51.59 -10.42 0.58
N PRO A 283 52.78 -10.93 0.93
CA PRO A 283 53.37 -10.67 2.23
C PRO A 283 53.76 -9.18 2.42
N PRO A 284 53.71 -8.64 3.65
CA PRO A 284 53.39 -9.32 4.91
C PRO A 284 51.88 -9.53 5.11
N LEU A 285 51.49 -10.76 5.44
CA LEU A 285 50.10 -11.11 5.75
C LEU A 285 49.71 -10.58 7.14
N ARG A 286 48.76 -9.66 7.19
CA ARG A 286 48.26 -9.11 8.46
C ARG A 286 47.18 -10.03 9.04
N ILE A 287 47.53 -10.80 10.07
CA ILE A 287 46.59 -11.66 10.79
C ILE A 287 45.76 -10.81 11.75
N VAL A 288 44.44 -10.94 11.67
CA VAL A 288 43.47 -10.24 12.51
C VAL A 288 42.66 -11.24 13.34
N ALA A 289 42.20 -10.81 14.51
CA ALA A 289 41.37 -11.66 15.36
C ALA A 289 39.96 -11.79 14.77
N ARG A 290 39.42 -13.01 14.76
CA ARG A 290 38.01 -13.28 14.47
C ARG A 290 37.18 -12.93 15.69
N GLN A 291 36.01 -12.33 15.49
CA GLN A 291 35.04 -12.13 16.56
C GLN A 291 34.22 -13.42 16.68
N VAL A 292 34.42 -14.16 17.77
CA VAL A 292 33.71 -15.42 18.03
C VAL A 292 32.69 -15.25 19.16
N PRO A 293 31.52 -15.92 19.08
CA PRO A 293 30.49 -15.76 20.08
C PRO A 293 30.90 -16.39 21.43
N LEU A 294 30.44 -15.77 22.50
CA LEU A 294 30.48 -16.35 23.84
C LEU A 294 29.29 -17.27 24.03
N ALA A 295 29.49 -18.42 24.68
CA ALA A 295 28.42 -19.37 24.98
C ALA A 295 28.36 -19.73 26.47
N HIS A 296 27.15 -20.01 26.94
CA HIS A 296 26.92 -20.64 28.24
C HIS A 296 27.09 -22.15 28.10
N LEU A 297 27.76 -22.77 29.08
CA LEU A 297 27.95 -24.21 29.15
C LEU A 297 27.52 -24.71 30.52
N THR A 298 27.11 -25.97 30.59
CA THR A 298 26.97 -26.68 31.86
C THR A 298 27.96 -27.83 31.88
N LEU A 299 28.97 -27.74 32.73
CA LEU A 299 30.01 -28.74 32.89
C LEU A 299 29.98 -29.27 34.31
N ASP A 300 29.83 -30.59 34.45
CA ASP A 300 29.82 -31.26 35.75
C ASP A 300 28.81 -30.63 36.74
N GLY A 301 27.65 -30.19 36.21
CA GLY A 301 26.59 -29.52 36.97
C GLY A 301 26.84 -28.05 37.33
N ARG A 302 27.97 -27.47 36.92
CA ARG A 302 28.32 -26.05 37.14
C ARG A 302 28.15 -25.25 35.85
N LYS A 303 27.68 -24.00 36.00
CA LYS A 303 27.64 -23.05 34.88
C LYS A 303 29.05 -22.61 34.53
N ALA A 304 29.39 -22.69 33.26
CA ALA A 304 30.65 -22.23 32.69
C ALA A 304 30.38 -21.26 31.53
N ARG A 305 31.38 -20.45 31.19
CA ARG A 305 31.36 -19.58 30.01
C ARG A 305 32.60 -19.86 29.18
N GLY A 306 32.40 -19.90 27.87
CA GLY A 306 33.47 -20.16 26.92
C GLY A 306 33.26 -19.42 25.61
N ARG A 307 34.32 -19.36 24.81
CA ARG A 307 34.27 -18.81 23.43
C ARG A 307 34.08 -19.97 22.46
N VAL A 308 33.19 -19.81 21.49
CA VAL A 308 32.97 -20.83 20.46
C VAL A 308 34.12 -20.75 19.47
N VAL A 309 34.99 -21.75 19.47
CA VAL A 309 36.19 -21.80 18.62
C VAL A 309 35.84 -22.34 17.24
N GLN A 310 34.92 -23.30 17.17
CA GLN A 310 34.53 -23.96 15.92
C GLN A 310 33.07 -24.41 15.98
N GLU A 311 32.34 -24.26 14.88
CA GLU A 311 31.06 -24.95 14.65
C GLU A 311 31.34 -26.26 13.89
N LEU A 312 30.75 -27.34 14.35
CA LEU A 312 30.93 -28.69 13.82
C LEU A 312 29.83 -29.00 12.79
N ASP A 313 30.13 -29.91 11.85
CA ASP A 313 29.22 -30.26 10.75
C ASP A 313 27.89 -30.87 11.22
N ASP A 314 27.86 -31.45 12.43
CA ASP A 314 26.68 -32.01 13.08
C ASP A 314 25.81 -30.96 13.80
N GLY A 315 26.18 -29.67 13.69
CA GLY A 315 25.56 -28.56 14.42
C GLY A 315 26.03 -28.43 15.87
N GLY A 316 26.97 -29.28 16.30
CA GLY A 316 27.66 -29.15 17.58
C GLY A 316 28.62 -27.97 17.58
N ARG A 317 29.10 -27.61 18.77
CA ARG A 317 30.03 -26.48 18.96
C ARG A 317 31.22 -26.89 19.78
N LEU A 318 32.42 -26.55 19.32
CA LEU A 318 33.63 -26.64 20.11
C LEU A 318 33.84 -25.32 20.87
N VAL A 319 33.79 -25.38 22.19
CA VAL A 319 33.84 -24.20 23.05
C VAL A 319 35.05 -24.28 23.97
N GLU A 320 35.88 -23.24 23.94
CA GLU A 320 37.00 -23.08 24.87
C GLU A 320 36.54 -22.33 26.12
N VAL A 321 36.56 -23.01 27.26
CA VAL A 321 36.13 -22.45 28.54
C VAL A 321 37.16 -21.45 29.04
N PHE A 322 36.69 -20.32 29.60
CA PHE A 322 37.55 -19.37 30.32
C PHE A 322 37.07 -19.07 31.74
N ASP A 323 35.83 -19.42 32.08
CA ASP A 323 35.22 -19.21 33.39
C ASP A 323 34.40 -20.45 33.79
N PRO A 324 34.64 -21.06 34.97
CA PRO A 324 35.57 -20.64 36.03
C PRO A 324 37.06 -20.77 35.66
N PRO A 325 37.96 -19.96 36.29
CA PRO A 325 39.39 -19.93 35.95
C PRO A 325 40.09 -21.30 36.04
N GLU A 326 39.59 -22.19 36.90
CA GLU A 326 40.07 -23.56 37.09
C GLU A 326 39.99 -24.41 35.81
N MET A 327 39.07 -24.08 34.90
CA MET A 327 38.82 -24.82 33.66
C MET A 327 39.23 -24.01 32.42
N LYS A 328 39.99 -22.92 32.61
CA LYS A 328 40.41 -22.05 31.52
C LYS A 328 41.28 -22.82 30.50
N GLY A 329 40.95 -22.68 29.22
CA GLY A 329 41.63 -23.33 28.10
C GLY A 329 41.14 -24.75 27.79
N ARG A 330 40.18 -25.29 28.55
CA ARG A 330 39.59 -26.60 28.26
C ARG A 330 38.66 -26.49 27.05
N LEU A 331 38.92 -27.30 26.03
CA LEU A 331 38.04 -27.46 24.87
C LEU A 331 36.93 -28.46 25.19
N VAL A 332 35.69 -28.06 24.98
CA VAL A 332 34.50 -28.89 25.20
C VAL A 332 33.70 -28.94 23.92
N GLN A 333 33.40 -30.14 23.46
CA GLN A 333 32.43 -30.37 22.39
C GLN A 333 31.02 -30.40 22.99
N ALA A 334 30.24 -29.38 22.72
CA ALA A 334 28.83 -29.27 23.11
C ALA A 334 27.94 -29.75 21.97
N ARG A 335 26.89 -30.50 22.28
CA ARG A 335 25.89 -30.91 21.28
C ARG A 335 25.05 -29.70 20.82
N PRO A 336 24.33 -29.81 19.69
CA PRO A 336 23.42 -28.75 19.26
C PRO A 336 22.48 -28.31 20.40
N GLY A 337 22.50 -27.03 20.74
CA GLY A 337 21.67 -26.44 21.81
C GLY A 337 22.23 -26.53 23.24
N GLU A 338 23.30 -27.28 23.50
CA GLU A 338 23.93 -27.37 24.84
C GLU A 338 24.82 -26.16 25.17
N ALA A 339 25.19 -25.38 24.15
CA ALA A 339 26.01 -24.18 24.26
C ALA A 339 25.35 -22.94 23.61
N PRO A 340 24.24 -22.43 24.18
CA PRO A 340 23.58 -21.24 23.64
C PRO A 340 24.45 -19.99 23.81
N ASP A 341 24.35 -19.08 22.85
CA ASP A 341 25.11 -17.83 22.84
C ASP A 341 24.71 -16.92 24.02
N ILE A 342 25.69 -16.21 24.58
CA ILE A 342 25.47 -15.17 25.59
C ILE A 342 25.00 -13.92 24.86
N ARG A 343 23.71 -13.61 25.01
CA ARG A 343 23.05 -12.49 24.34
C ARG A 343 22.53 -11.50 25.36
N GLN A 344 22.77 -10.21 25.11
CA GLN A 344 22.35 -9.12 25.98
C GLN A 344 21.49 -8.10 25.22
N PRO A 345 20.57 -7.39 25.89
CA PRO A 345 19.84 -6.29 25.27
C PRO A 345 20.82 -5.29 24.64
N GLY A 346 20.66 -5.02 23.35
CA GLY A 346 21.58 -4.18 22.58
C GLY A 346 21.08 -3.96 21.16
N LEU A 347 21.62 -2.94 20.48
CA LEU A 347 21.25 -2.62 19.10
C LEU A 347 22.38 -3.02 18.14
N ARG A 348 22.09 -3.86 17.15
CA ARG A 348 23.06 -4.22 16.09
C ARG A 348 23.07 -3.16 15.00
N TRP A 349 23.79 -2.06 15.22
CA TRP A 349 23.96 -0.99 14.22
C TRP A 349 24.64 -1.45 12.92
N GLN A 350 25.42 -2.52 13.00
CA GLN A 350 26.13 -3.12 11.86
C GLN A 350 25.17 -3.50 10.73
N ASN A 351 23.91 -3.85 11.02
CA ASN A 351 22.90 -4.18 10.01
C ASN A 351 22.74 -3.05 8.97
N TYR A 352 22.83 -1.78 9.38
CA TYR A 352 22.70 -0.65 8.47
C TYR A 352 23.89 -0.52 7.53
N TRP A 353 25.10 -0.73 8.06
CA TRP A 353 26.32 -0.67 7.27
C TRP A 353 26.45 -1.87 6.33
N GLU A 354 26.19 -3.08 6.84
CA GLU A 354 26.16 -4.31 6.05
C GLU A 354 25.09 -4.26 4.96
N ALA A 355 23.92 -3.67 5.25
CA ALA A 355 22.92 -3.40 4.23
C ALA A 355 23.53 -2.53 3.12
N LEU A 356 24.07 -1.34 3.41
CA LEU A 356 24.61 -0.47 2.34
C LEU A 356 25.74 -1.12 1.54
N GLN A 357 26.57 -1.96 2.16
CA GLN A 357 27.62 -2.72 1.48
C GLN A 357 27.10 -3.81 0.55
N TYR A 358 25.91 -4.36 0.82
CA TYR A 358 25.30 -5.40 -0.02
C TYR A 358 24.92 -4.88 -1.41
N LEU A 359 24.61 -3.58 -1.51
CA LEU A 359 24.20 -3.01 -2.79
C LEU A 359 25.31 -3.15 -3.84
N PRO A 360 24.94 -3.27 -5.13
CA PRO A 360 25.92 -3.29 -6.21
C PRO A 360 26.88 -2.09 -6.12
N PRO A 361 28.18 -2.25 -6.47
CA PRO A 361 29.16 -1.16 -6.38
C PRO A 361 28.71 0.11 -7.10
N GLU A 362 27.97 -0.04 -8.19
CA GLU A 362 27.44 1.06 -9.01
C GLU A 362 26.37 1.88 -8.29
N ALA A 363 25.76 1.33 -7.24
CA ALA A 363 24.80 2.04 -6.40
C ALA A 363 25.47 3.09 -5.47
N ASN A 364 26.81 3.05 -5.33
CA ASN A 364 27.60 3.92 -4.46
C ASN A 364 27.02 4.02 -3.03
N LEU A 365 26.94 2.87 -2.33
CA LEU A 365 26.33 2.75 -1.00
C LEU A 365 24.88 3.28 -0.96
N GLY A 366 24.14 3.10 -2.05
CA GLY A 366 22.73 3.50 -2.20
C GLY A 366 22.50 4.98 -2.54
N LEU A 367 23.55 5.81 -2.61
CA LEU A 367 23.43 7.23 -2.94
C LEU A 367 22.98 7.45 -4.38
N ALA A 368 23.42 6.63 -5.33
CA ALA A 368 22.97 6.72 -6.72
C ALA A 368 21.47 6.49 -6.83
N TYR A 369 20.97 5.44 -6.16
CA TYR A 369 19.54 5.11 -6.15
C TYR A 369 18.70 6.18 -5.46
N LEU A 370 19.19 6.73 -4.35
CA LEU A 370 18.55 7.86 -3.68
C LEU A 370 18.47 9.08 -4.60
N ASN A 371 19.56 9.43 -5.29
CA ASN A 371 19.59 10.56 -6.21
C ASN A 371 18.61 10.37 -7.37
N ASN A 372 18.58 9.19 -7.98
CA ASN A 372 17.63 8.86 -9.05
C ASN A 372 16.18 8.97 -8.57
N THR A 373 15.88 8.48 -7.37
CA THR A 373 14.55 8.62 -6.75
C THR A 373 14.20 10.08 -6.48
N LEU A 374 15.12 10.89 -5.95
CA LEU A 374 14.85 12.31 -5.69
C LEU A 374 14.58 13.08 -6.98
N ILE A 375 15.35 12.84 -8.04
CA ILE A 375 15.12 13.43 -9.37
C ILE A 375 13.73 13.03 -9.88
N LEU A 376 13.43 11.74 -9.87
CA LEU A 376 12.15 11.19 -10.29
C LEU A 376 10.98 11.87 -9.55
N VAL A 377 11.07 11.92 -8.22
CA VAL A 377 10.00 12.40 -7.33
C VAL A 377 9.79 13.90 -7.48
N VAL A 378 10.86 14.69 -7.40
CA VAL A 378 10.79 16.16 -7.48
C VAL A 378 10.23 16.59 -8.83
N LEU A 379 10.73 16.02 -9.93
CA LEU A 379 10.25 16.36 -11.27
C LEU A 379 8.82 15.91 -11.50
N SER A 380 8.43 14.73 -11.00
CA SER A 380 7.05 14.25 -11.11
C SER A 380 6.06 15.12 -10.34
N VAL A 381 6.42 15.54 -9.12
CA VAL A 381 5.59 16.44 -8.30
C VAL A 381 5.45 17.80 -8.98
N ILE A 382 6.55 18.43 -9.39
CA ILE A 382 6.54 19.73 -10.08
C ILE A 382 5.71 19.63 -11.37
N GLY A 383 6.00 18.63 -12.20
CA GLY A 383 5.32 18.42 -13.47
C GLY A 383 3.81 18.23 -13.29
N THR A 384 3.41 17.40 -12.33
CA THR A 384 1.99 17.13 -12.05
C THR A 384 1.26 18.35 -11.54
N LEU A 385 1.85 19.07 -10.57
CA LEU A 385 1.24 20.25 -9.96
C LEU A 385 1.06 21.37 -10.99
N LEU A 386 2.10 21.67 -11.76
CA LEU A 386 2.05 22.72 -12.77
C LEU A 386 1.08 22.37 -13.90
N SER A 387 1.22 21.18 -14.49
CA SER A 387 0.41 20.79 -15.64
C SER A 387 -1.06 20.61 -15.26
N SER A 388 -1.35 19.83 -14.21
CA SER A 388 -2.73 19.46 -13.86
C SER A 388 -3.52 20.64 -13.31
N SER A 389 -2.90 21.53 -12.52
CA SER A 389 -3.60 22.71 -12.00
C SER A 389 -3.85 23.75 -13.09
N LEU A 390 -2.93 23.94 -14.03
CA LEU A 390 -3.12 24.86 -15.16
C LEU A 390 -4.24 24.39 -16.10
N VAL A 391 -4.23 23.10 -16.47
CA VAL A 391 -5.27 22.50 -17.31
C VAL A 391 -6.62 22.55 -16.59
N ALA A 392 -6.66 22.27 -15.29
CA ALA A 392 -7.86 22.37 -14.49
C ALA A 392 -8.42 23.80 -14.40
N TYR A 393 -7.56 24.81 -14.29
CA TYR A 393 -7.98 26.22 -14.29
C TYR A 393 -8.67 26.57 -15.62
N GLY A 394 -8.12 26.11 -16.75
CA GLY A 394 -8.77 26.23 -18.06
C GLY A 394 -10.17 25.61 -18.09
N PHE A 395 -10.31 24.35 -17.65
CA PHE A 395 -11.62 23.68 -17.61
C PHE A 395 -12.60 24.23 -16.57
N ALA A 396 -12.13 24.91 -15.52
CA ALA A 396 -12.97 25.47 -14.48
C ALA A 396 -13.46 26.88 -14.83
N ARG A 397 -12.56 27.76 -15.30
CA ARG A 397 -12.78 29.21 -15.33
C ARG A 397 -12.83 29.82 -16.71
N ILE A 398 -12.09 29.27 -17.67
CA ILE A 398 -12.03 29.83 -19.03
C ILE A 398 -13.24 29.29 -19.83
N PRO A 399 -14.10 30.17 -20.38
CA PRO A 399 -15.15 29.75 -21.30
C PRO A 399 -14.56 29.52 -22.69
N PHE A 400 -14.67 28.29 -23.19
CA PHE A 400 -14.31 27.95 -24.57
C PHE A 400 -15.28 26.89 -25.13
N PRO A 401 -15.52 26.88 -26.46
CA PRO A 401 -16.46 25.95 -27.06
C PRO A 401 -15.99 24.50 -26.88
N GLY A 402 -16.91 23.60 -26.51
CA GLY A 402 -16.62 22.17 -26.31
C GLY A 402 -15.94 21.80 -24.98
N ARG A 403 -15.79 22.75 -24.04
CA ARG A 403 -15.14 22.54 -22.74
C ARG A 403 -15.64 21.31 -21.98
N GLU A 404 -16.96 21.17 -21.81
CA GLU A 404 -17.52 20.05 -21.05
C GLU A 404 -17.33 18.72 -21.78
N THR A 405 -17.41 18.71 -23.12
CA THR A 405 -17.14 17.51 -23.93
C THR A 405 -15.68 17.08 -23.81
N LEU A 406 -14.73 18.00 -23.95
CA LEU A 406 -13.30 17.71 -23.77
C LEU A 406 -12.97 17.25 -22.36
N PHE A 407 -13.64 17.81 -21.36
CA PHE A 407 -13.50 17.37 -19.97
C PHE A 407 -14.04 15.94 -19.77
N LEU A 408 -15.17 15.60 -20.38
CA LEU A 408 -15.70 14.23 -20.36
C LEU A 408 -14.76 13.24 -21.08
N VAL A 409 -14.17 13.63 -22.21
CA VAL A 409 -13.14 12.81 -22.90
C VAL A 409 -11.93 12.59 -22.00
N LEU A 410 -11.45 13.65 -21.33
CA LEU A 410 -10.37 13.55 -20.36
C LEU A 410 -10.70 12.54 -19.25
N LEU A 411 -11.90 12.61 -18.67
CA LEU A 411 -12.36 11.63 -17.67
C LEU A 411 -12.44 10.21 -18.22
N GLY A 412 -12.86 10.05 -19.48
CA GLY A 412 -12.92 8.75 -20.16
C GLY A 412 -11.56 8.06 -20.23
N THR A 413 -10.45 8.81 -20.29
CA THR A 413 -9.10 8.22 -20.30
C THR A 413 -8.76 7.45 -19.01
N MET A 414 -9.43 7.78 -17.90
CA MET A 414 -9.25 7.11 -16.61
C MET A 414 -9.82 5.68 -16.60
N MET A 415 -10.66 5.33 -17.58
CA MET A 415 -11.20 3.99 -17.73
C MET A 415 -10.21 3.03 -18.41
N LEU A 416 -9.12 3.53 -18.98
CA LEU A 416 -8.10 2.71 -19.62
C LEU A 416 -7.22 2.03 -18.55
N PRO A 417 -7.14 0.68 -18.51
CA PRO A 417 -6.25 -0.01 -17.60
C PRO A 417 -4.78 0.26 -17.96
N ALA A 418 -3.95 0.53 -16.96
CA ALA A 418 -2.52 0.80 -17.14
C ALA A 418 -1.78 -0.33 -17.88
N ALA A 419 -2.23 -1.58 -17.75
CA ALA A 419 -1.65 -2.73 -18.45
C ALA A 419 -1.79 -2.62 -19.99
N VAL A 420 -2.90 -2.05 -20.49
CA VAL A 420 -3.16 -1.92 -21.93
C VAL A 420 -2.28 -0.83 -22.55
N THR A 421 -1.98 0.23 -21.79
CA THR A 421 -1.13 1.33 -22.25
C THR A 421 0.36 1.08 -22.07
N MET A 422 0.75 0.05 -21.31
CA MET A 422 2.13 -0.30 -20.99
C MET A 422 2.99 -0.56 -22.25
N LEU A 423 2.56 -1.47 -23.13
CA LEU A 423 3.30 -1.81 -24.35
C LEU A 423 3.37 -0.63 -25.34
N PRO A 424 2.26 0.06 -25.66
CA PRO A 424 2.31 1.27 -26.48
C PRO A 424 3.28 2.33 -25.94
N ASN A 425 3.24 2.63 -24.63
CA ASN A 425 4.15 3.59 -24.02
C ASN A 425 5.61 3.15 -24.15
N PHE A 426 5.91 1.87 -23.95
CA PHE A 426 7.24 1.33 -24.19
C PHE A 426 7.72 1.55 -25.64
N LEU A 427 6.87 1.27 -26.63
CA LEU A 427 7.22 1.49 -28.04
C LEU A 427 7.48 2.97 -28.35
N ILE A 428 6.68 3.89 -27.80
CA ILE A 428 6.87 5.33 -27.95
C ILE A 428 8.21 5.77 -27.35
N PHE A 429 8.50 5.39 -26.11
CA PHE A 429 9.75 5.80 -25.45
C PHE A 429 10.99 5.12 -26.04
N ARG A 430 10.84 3.90 -26.55
CA ARG A 430 11.89 3.25 -27.35
C ARG A 430 12.16 4.01 -28.65
N TRP A 431 11.11 4.42 -29.36
CA TRP A 431 11.24 5.21 -30.59
C TRP A 431 11.88 6.59 -30.33
N LEU A 432 11.58 7.21 -29.19
CA LEU A 432 12.22 8.45 -28.73
C LEU A 432 13.67 8.27 -28.24
N GLY A 433 14.15 7.03 -28.10
CA GLY A 433 15.48 6.75 -27.57
C GLY A 433 15.62 7.01 -26.06
N TRP A 434 14.52 7.00 -25.31
CA TRP A 434 14.50 7.27 -23.87
C TRP A 434 14.63 6.02 -23.00
N VAL A 435 14.69 4.83 -23.61
CA VAL A 435 14.99 3.58 -22.90
C VAL A 435 16.39 3.68 -22.31
N ASP A 436 16.55 3.12 -21.12
CA ASP A 436 17.71 3.25 -20.24
C ASP A 436 17.97 4.67 -19.70
N THR A 437 16.88 5.43 -19.49
CA THR A 437 16.90 6.75 -18.84
C THR A 437 15.73 6.90 -17.85
N LEU A 438 15.80 7.89 -16.96
CA LEU A 438 14.69 8.23 -16.05
C LEU A 438 13.55 9.00 -16.74
N MET A 439 13.75 9.52 -17.95
CA MET A 439 12.80 10.43 -18.63
C MET A 439 11.39 9.84 -18.79
N PRO A 440 11.21 8.56 -19.21
CA PRO A 440 9.88 7.95 -19.33
C PRO A 440 9.08 7.96 -18.03
N LEU A 441 9.74 8.09 -16.88
CA LEU A 441 9.11 7.97 -15.57
C LEU A 441 8.58 9.31 -15.03
N TRP A 442 9.23 10.44 -15.35
CA TRP A 442 8.82 11.76 -14.82
C TRP A 442 8.30 12.72 -15.90
N VAL A 443 8.72 12.59 -17.16
CA VAL A 443 8.26 13.48 -18.25
C VAL A 443 6.73 13.41 -18.44
N PRO A 444 6.06 12.23 -18.40
CA PRO A 444 4.61 12.15 -18.52
C PRO A 444 3.84 12.99 -17.50
N ALA A 445 4.43 13.26 -16.32
CA ALA A 445 3.82 14.10 -15.29
C ALA A 445 3.54 15.54 -15.78
N PHE A 446 4.27 16.03 -16.78
CA PHE A 446 4.08 17.35 -17.38
C PHE A 446 2.91 17.40 -18.39
N PHE A 447 2.31 16.25 -18.72
CA PHE A 447 1.17 16.16 -19.65
C PHE A 447 -0.19 16.07 -18.96
N ALA A 448 -0.23 16.40 -17.66
CA ALA A 448 -1.39 16.39 -16.78
C ALA A 448 -2.08 15.02 -16.63
N SER A 449 -2.44 14.69 -15.38
CA SER A 449 -3.20 13.47 -15.09
C SER A 449 -4.69 13.80 -15.03
N ALA A 450 -5.53 13.01 -15.72
CA ALA A 450 -6.97 13.21 -15.77
C ALA A 450 -7.61 13.27 -14.36
N PHE A 451 -7.17 12.42 -13.43
CA PHE A 451 -7.62 12.45 -12.04
C PHE A 451 -7.26 13.77 -11.34
N ASN A 452 -6.00 14.19 -11.46
CA ASN A 452 -5.52 15.41 -10.80
C ASN A 452 -6.16 16.66 -11.39
N VAL A 453 -6.38 16.69 -12.71
CA VAL A 453 -7.14 17.76 -13.38
C VAL A 453 -8.57 17.82 -12.87
N PHE A 454 -9.24 16.66 -12.77
CA PHE A 454 -10.58 16.59 -12.19
C PHE A 454 -10.59 17.14 -10.76
N LEU A 455 -9.67 16.69 -9.92
CA LEU A 455 -9.59 17.10 -8.51
C LEU A 455 -9.36 18.61 -8.40
N PHE A 456 -8.34 19.15 -9.05
CA PHE A 456 -8.08 20.59 -9.07
C PHE A 456 -9.27 21.38 -9.61
N ARG A 457 -9.98 20.89 -10.64
CA ARG A 457 -11.17 21.55 -11.18
C ARG A 457 -12.26 21.66 -10.12
N GLN A 458 -12.50 20.61 -9.32
CA GLN A 458 -13.49 20.67 -8.24
C GLN A 458 -13.13 21.73 -7.20
N PHE A 459 -11.86 21.83 -6.81
CA PHE A 459 -11.44 22.88 -5.89
C PHE A 459 -11.54 24.28 -6.50
N PHE A 460 -11.13 24.45 -7.77
CA PHE A 460 -11.28 25.73 -8.45
C PHE A 460 -12.73 26.17 -8.49
N LEU A 461 -13.69 25.28 -8.81
CA LEU A 461 -15.12 25.63 -8.85
C LEU A 461 -15.68 26.07 -7.50
N GLY A 462 -15.08 25.65 -6.37
CA GLY A 462 -15.49 26.08 -5.03
C GLY A 462 -15.07 27.50 -4.65
N ILE A 463 -14.19 28.15 -5.42
CA ILE A 463 -13.73 29.52 -5.15
C ILE A 463 -14.78 30.55 -5.63
N PRO A 464 -15.08 31.63 -4.90
CA PRO A 464 -16.00 32.66 -5.38
C PRO A 464 -15.45 33.36 -6.64
N LYS A 465 -16.30 33.62 -7.64
CA LYS A 465 -15.88 34.22 -8.92
C LYS A 465 -15.47 35.69 -8.77
N GLU A 466 -15.99 36.36 -7.74
CA GLU A 466 -15.74 37.75 -7.38
C GLU A 466 -14.26 38.04 -7.18
N LEU A 467 -13.46 37.05 -6.77
CA LEU A 467 -12.00 37.19 -6.65
C LEU A 467 -11.31 37.36 -8.01
N GLU A 468 -11.80 36.69 -9.05
CA GLU A 468 -11.27 36.82 -10.41
C GLU A 468 -11.73 38.14 -11.05
N ASP A 469 -12.96 38.57 -10.78
CA ASP A 469 -13.49 39.84 -11.24
C ASP A 469 -12.70 41.01 -10.61
N ALA A 470 -12.40 40.95 -9.31
CA ALA A 470 -11.55 41.92 -8.62
C ALA A 470 -10.12 41.96 -9.21
N ALA A 471 -9.50 40.79 -9.44
CA ALA A 471 -8.18 40.72 -10.06
C ALA A 471 -8.16 41.31 -11.47
N THR A 472 -9.25 41.12 -12.23
CA THR A 472 -9.41 41.67 -13.58
C THR A 472 -9.55 43.20 -13.52
N LEU A 473 -10.27 43.75 -12.54
CA LEU A 473 -10.34 45.19 -12.29
C LEU A 473 -8.97 45.78 -11.91
N ASP A 474 -8.13 45.03 -11.20
CA ASP A 474 -6.74 45.37 -10.88
C ASP A 474 -5.78 45.21 -12.08
N GLY A 475 -6.29 44.87 -13.27
CA GLY A 475 -5.51 44.74 -14.50
C GLY A 475 -4.71 43.44 -14.61
N CYS A 476 -5.05 42.40 -13.84
CA CYS A 476 -4.42 41.09 -13.97
C CYS A 476 -4.91 40.38 -15.25
N ASN A 477 -3.97 39.85 -16.05
CA ASN A 477 -4.31 38.92 -17.12
C ASN A 477 -4.67 37.53 -16.56
N PRO A 478 -5.34 36.64 -17.31
CA PRO A 478 -5.78 35.34 -16.79
C PRO A 478 -4.67 34.46 -16.20
N LEU A 479 -3.47 34.50 -16.78
CA LEU A 479 -2.32 33.72 -16.27
C LEU A 479 -1.79 34.29 -14.94
N ARG A 480 -1.79 35.62 -14.81
CA ARG A 480 -1.43 36.33 -13.59
C ARG A 480 -2.49 36.12 -12.51
N THR A 481 -3.78 36.16 -12.86
CA THR A 481 -4.90 35.82 -11.98
C THR A 481 -4.78 34.38 -11.49
N TYR A 482 -4.46 33.44 -12.37
CA TYR A 482 -4.17 32.06 -11.99
C TYR A 482 -3.04 31.97 -10.96
N TRP A 483 -1.87 32.54 -11.25
CA TRP A 483 -0.68 32.37 -10.42
C TRP A 483 -0.73 33.12 -9.10
N GLN A 484 -1.25 34.36 -9.10
CA GLN A 484 -1.19 35.27 -7.95
C GLN A 484 -2.46 35.23 -7.09
N VAL A 485 -3.61 34.87 -7.65
CA VAL A 485 -4.90 34.92 -6.94
C VAL A 485 -5.48 33.53 -6.74
N MET A 486 -5.60 32.73 -7.80
CA MET A 486 -6.34 31.47 -7.72
C MET A 486 -5.52 30.31 -7.13
N LEU A 487 -4.27 30.13 -7.56
CA LEU A 487 -3.40 29.04 -7.11
C LEU A 487 -3.09 29.08 -5.59
N PRO A 488 -2.84 30.25 -4.95
CA PRO A 488 -2.62 30.32 -3.51
C PRO A 488 -3.81 29.86 -2.64
N GLN A 489 -5.03 29.93 -3.18
CA GLN A 489 -6.24 29.44 -2.49
C GLN A 489 -6.35 27.92 -2.51
N LEU A 490 -5.59 27.26 -3.39
CA LEU A 490 -5.56 25.82 -3.55
C LEU A 490 -4.49 25.12 -2.71
N LYS A 491 -3.87 25.79 -1.73
CA LYS A 491 -2.84 25.16 -0.86
C LYS A 491 -3.24 23.76 -0.35
N PRO A 492 -4.48 23.52 0.13
CA PRO A 492 -4.90 22.18 0.54
C PRO A 492 -4.91 21.17 -0.61
N ALA A 493 -5.44 21.54 -1.78
CA ALA A 493 -5.50 20.67 -2.95
C ALA A 493 -4.10 20.36 -3.50
N VAL A 494 -3.24 21.38 -3.57
CA VAL A 494 -1.83 21.26 -3.97
C VAL A 494 -1.11 20.29 -3.04
N ALA A 495 -1.31 20.40 -1.72
CA ALA A 495 -0.68 19.49 -0.76
C ALA A 495 -1.12 18.03 -0.99
N VAL A 496 -2.43 17.79 -1.18
CA VAL A 496 -2.96 16.44 -1.46
C VAL A 496 -2.36 15.85 -2.72
N VAL A 497 -2.36 16.59 -3.83
CA VAL A 497 -1.81 16.12 -5.12
C VAL A 497 -0.30 15.92 -5.02
N ALA A 498 0.42 16.82 -4.32
CA ALA A 498 1.86 16.71 -4.13
C ALA A 498 2.23 15.43 -3.37
N ILE A 499 1.55 15.14 -2.26
CA ILE A 499 1.80 13.94 -1.45
C ILE A 499 1.48 12.68 -2.24
N TRP A 500 0.34 12.63 -2.91
CA TRP A 500 -0.02 11.44 -3.70
C TRP A 500 1.01 11.21 -4.82
N THR A 501 1.37 12.26 -5.56
CA THR A 501 2.38 12.18 -6.63
C THR A 501 3.75 11.77 -6.07
N PHE A 502 4.15 12.33 -4.92
CA PHE A 502 5.36 11.95 -4.21
C PHE A 502 5.36 10.47 -3.86
N MET A 503 4.30 9.97 -3.21
CA MET A 503 4.19 8.57 -2.82
C MET A 503 4.17 7.63 -4.03
N GLY A 504 3.49 8.03 -5.11
CA GLY A 504 3.44 7.25 -6.35
C GLY A 504 4.81 7.14 -7.01
N ALA A 505 5.55 8.25 -7.10
CA ALA A 505 6.89 8.27 -7.66
C ALA A 505 7.91 7.55 -6.76
N TRP A 506 7.83 7.73 -5.43
CA TRP A 506 8.73 7.09 -4.47
C TRP A 506 8.62 5.57 -4.49
N ASN A 507 7.38 5.05 -4.59
CA ASN A 507 7.10 3.62 -4.64
C ASN A 507 7.08 3.05 -6.06
N ASN A 508 7.50 3.82 -7.07
CA ASN A 508 7.46 3.36 -8.46
C ASN A 508 8.56 2.33 -8.73
N PHE A 509 8.20 1.06 -8.57
CA PHE A 509 9.06 -0.07 -8.88
C PHE A 509 8.87 -0.57 -10.33
N MET A 510 7.62 -0.66 -10.78
CA MET A 510 7.30 -1.29 -12.07
C MET A 510 7.74 -0.45 -13.27
N GLY A 511 7.66 0.88 -13.20
CA GLY A 511 8.15 1.76 -14.28
C GLY A 511 9.63 1.53 -14.61
N PRO A 512 10.55 1.67 -13.63
CA PRO A 512 11.98 1.39 -13.83
C PRO A 512 12.27 0.05 -14.48
N LEU A 513 11.60 -1.04 -14.06
CA LEU A 513 11.80 -2.37 -14.65
C LEU A 513 11.45 -2.46 -16.15
N ILE A 514 10.57 -1.59 -16.64
CA ILE A 514 10.18 -1.56 -18.06
C ILE A 514 11.17 -0.76 -18.89
N PHE A 515 11.67 0.35 -18.32
CA PHE A 515 12.38 1.38 -19.08
C PHE A 515 13.88 1.40 -18.82
N ILE A 516 14.39 0.83 -17.74
CA ILE A 516 15.79 0.95 -17.31
C ILE A 516 16.43 -0.44 -17.32
N ASN A 517 17.60 -0.54 -17.96
CA ASN A 517 18.37 -1.78 -18.03
C ASN A 517 19.62 -1.71 -17.15
N SER A 518 20.23 -0.53 -17.04
CA SER A 518 21.44 -0.30 -16.25
C SER A 518 21.12 -0.22 -14.75
N SER A 519 21.79 -1.04 -13.94
CA SER A 519 21.56 -1.12 -12.49
C SER A 519 21.72 0.24 -11.81
N GLU A 520 22.79 0.99 -12.14
CA GLU A 520 23.13 2.30 -11.59
C GLU A 520 22.06 3.39 -11.76
N LYS A 521 21.16 3.23 -12.74
CA LYS A 521 20.08 4.18 -13.05
C LYS A 521 18.78 3.84 -12.32
N MET A 522 18.73 2.72 -11.59
CA MET A 522 17.54 2.30 -10.85
C MET A 522 17.26 3.23 -9.65
N PRO A 523 15.99 3.38 -9.24
CA PRO A 523 15.61 4.09 -8.03
C PRO A 523 15.65 3.19 -6.79
N ILE A 524 15.53 3.79 -5.59
CA ILE A 524 15.57 3.08 -4.30
C ILE A 524 14.49 1.98 -4.16
N ALA A 525 13.33 2.14 -4.80
CA ALA A 525 12.27 1.13 -4.79
C ALA A 525 12.72 -0.21 -5.39
N TYR A 526 13.64 -0.18 -6.36
CA TYR A 526 14.25 -1.39 -6.92
C TYR A 526 15.16 -2.09 -5.90
N ALA A 527 15.96 -1.31 -5.16
CA ALA A 527 16.89 -1.86 -4.18
C ALA A 527 16.17 -2.63 -3.07
N VAL A 528 15.02 -2.15 -2.59
CA VAL A 528 14.21 -2.90 -1.59
C VAL A 528 13.79 -4.27 -2.14
N GLN A 529 13.38 -4.34 -3.41
CA GLN A 529 12.99 -5.60 -4.03
C GLN A 529 14.19 -6.53 -4.28
N LEU A 530 15.36 -5.98 -4.57
CA LEU A 530 16.61 -6.74 -4.72
C LEU A 530 16.95 -7.51 -3.43
N TYR A 531 16.85 -6.87 -2.26
CA TYR A 531 16.99 -7.57 -0.97
C TYR A 531 15.95 -8.67 -0.79
N GLN A 532 14.69 -8.39 -1.16
CA GLN A 532 13.64 -9.39 -0.99
C GLN A 532 13.86 -10.62 -1.89
N ALA A 533 14.42 -10.44 -3.08
CA ALA A 533 14.70 -11.52 -4.01
C ALA A 533 15.93 -12.35 -3.58
N ASP A 534 17.03 -11.70 -3.24
CA ASP A 534 18.32 -12.38 -3.01
C ASP A 534 18.57 -12.75 -1.54
N ARG A 535 17.95 -12.04 -0.61
CA ARG A 535 18.22 -12.12 0.84
C ARG A 535 16.96 -12.28 1.68
N ALA A 536 15.97 -13.00 1.16
CA ALA A 536 14.76 -13.34 1.91
C ALA A 536 15.05 -14.05 3.25
N ALA A 537 16.18 -14.75 3.36
CA ALA A 537 16.62 -15.46 4.56
C ALA A 537 17.34 -14.59 5.60
N GLU A 538 17.69 -13.33 5.27
CA GLU A 538 18.38 -12.37 6.15
C GLU A 538 17.47 -11.15 6.43
N PRO A 539 16.37 -11.32 7.17
CA PRO A 539 15.35 -10.29 7.36
C PRO A 539 15.89 -9.03 8.06
N GLY A 540 16.95 -9.13 8.88
CA GLY A 540 17.52 -7.99 9.59
C GLY A 540 18.08 -6.91 8.65
N LEU A 541 18.80 -7.33 7.61
CA LEU A 541 19.38 -6.42 6.62
C LEU A 541 18.30 -5.76 5.75
N LEU A 542 17.29 -6.54 5.33
CA LEU A 542 16.13 -6.00 4.60
C LEU A 542 15.40 -4.93 5.42
N MET A 543 15.17 -5.19 6.71
CA MET A 543 14.49 -4.25 7.60
C MET A 543 15.34 -2.98 7.86
N ALA A 544 16.66 -3.12 7.97
CA ALA A 544 17.57 -1.97 8.06
C ALA A 544 17.54 -1.11 6.80
N PHE A 545 17.62 -1.72 5.61
CA PHE A 545 17.53 -1.00 4.35
C PHE A 545 16.17 -0.33 4.14
N ALA A 546 15.08 -1.04 4.42
CA ALA A 546 13.73 -0.49 4.35
C ALA A 546 13.54 0.68 5.33
N THR A 547 14.10 0.61 6.54
CA THR A 547 14.07 1.71 7.51
C THR A 547 14.78 2.94 6.95
N MET A 548 15.99 2.79 6.40
CA MET A 548 16.72 3.89 5.75
C MET A 548 15.93 4.50 4.59
N SER A 549 15.30 3.66 3.78
CA SER A 549 14.53 4.07 2.60
C SER A 549 13.28 4.90 2.95
N ILE A 550 12.75 4.76 4.17
CA ILE A 550 11.57 5.50 4.64
C ILE A 550 11.95 6.86 5.25
N VAL A 551 13.19 7.07 5.69
CA VAL A 551 13.63 8.33 6.33
C VAL A 551 13.30 9.58 5.51
N PRO A 552 13.56 9.64 4.19
CA PRO A 552 13.22 10.82 3.38
C PRO A 552 11.70 11.06 3.30
N VAL A 553 10.90 10.00 3.26
CA VAL A 553 9.43 10.08 3.27
C VAL A 553 8.93 10.66 4.59
N LEU A 554 9.51 10.22 5.72
CA LEU A 554 9.18 10.77 7.03
C LEU A 554 9.55 12.24 7.13
N ALA A 555 10.72 12.64 6.62
CA ALA A 555 11.13 14.04 6.59
C ALA A 555 10.10 14.90 5.85
N VAL A 556 9.69 14.48 4.64
CA VAL A 556 8.64 15.17 3.87
C VAL A 556 7.33 15.23 4.64
N PHE A 557 6.91 14.14 5.27
CA PHE A 557 5.71 14.12 6.11
C PHE A 557 5.78 15.12 7.26
N PHE A 558 6.90 15.17 8.01
CA PHE A 558 7.09 16.09 9.12
C PHE A 558 6.98 17.56 8.70
N PHE A 559 7.45 17.91 7.50
CA PHE A 559 7.28 19.27 6.95
C PHE A 559 5.87 19.51 6.39
N ALA A 560 5.21 18.49 5.86
CA ALA A 560 3.91 18.58 5.20
C ALA A 560 2.70 18.44 6.15
N GLN A 561 2.87 17.87 7.36
CA GLN A 561 1.78 17.50 8.28
C GLN A 561 0.82 18.67 8.61
N LYS A 562 1.32 19.91 8.69
CA LYS A 562 0.48 21.08 8.97
C LYS A 562 -0.56 21.33 7.87
N TYR A 563 -0.18 21.12 6.60
CA TYR A 563 -1.07 21.29 5.45
C TYR A 563 -2.10 20.16 5.37
N PHE A 564 -1.76 18.97 5.88
CA PHE A 564 -2.67 17.82 5.94
C PHE A 564 -3.84 18.08 6.90
N ILE A 565 -3.55 18.63 8.08
CA ILE A 565 -4.56 18.97 9.09
C ILE A 565 -5.50 20.07 8.57
N GLU A 566 -4.96 21.08 7.90
CA GLU A 566 -5.74 22.17 7.30
C GLU A 566 -6.67 21.66 6.18
N GLY A 567 -6.21 20.75 5.32
CA GLY A 567 -7.01 20.19 4.22
C GLY A 567 -8.16 19.30 4.67
N VAL A 568 -7.97 18.45 5.69
CA VAL A 568 -9.03 17.60 6.25
C VAL A 568 -10.11 18.43 6.96
N SER A 569 -9.76 19.60 7.50
CA SER A 569 -10.73 20.49 8.15
C SER A 569 -11.75 21.09 7.17
N LEU A 570 -11.37 21.28 5.90
CA LEU A 570 -12.24 21.83 4.86
C LEU A 570 -13.27 20.81 4.35
N SER A 571 -12.93 19.52 4.27
CA SER A 571 -13.90 18.48 3.89
C SER A 571 -14.95 18.20 4.96
N GLY A 572 -14.71 18.61 6.21
CA GLY A 572 -15.66 18.51 7.31
C GLY A 572 -16.74 19.60 7.35
N LEU A 573 -16.61 20.65 6.52
CA LEU A 573 -17.53 21.79 6.45
C LEU A 573 -18.57 21.69 5.32
N GLY A 574 -18.61 20.57 4.58
CA GLY A 574 -19.61 20.27 3.53
C GLY A 574 -21.04 20.01 4.03
N GLY A 575 -21.38 20.53 5.20
CA GLY A 575 -22.73 20.58 5.74
C GLY A 575 -23.10 22.01 6.08
N ARG A 576 -23.40 22.81 5.06
CA ARG A 576 -24.24 24.01 5.18
C ARG A 576 -25.30 23.97 4.10
#